data_AF-L8HT01-F1
#
_entry.id   AF-L8HT01-F1
#
_cell.length_a   1.000
_cell.length_b   1.000
_cell.length_c   1.000
_cell.angle_alpha   90.00
_cell.angle_beta   90.00
_cell.angle_gamma   90.00
#
_symmetry.space_group_name_H-M   'P 1'
#
loop_
_entity.id
_entity.type
_entity.pdbx_description
1 polymer ?
#
loop_
_entity_poly.entity_id
_entity_poly.type
_entity_poly.pdbx_seq_one_letter_code
_entity_poly.pdbx_strand_id
1 'polypeptide(L)' 'FLHWYVQKPSQSPQLLIYRASNWESWVPDRFTSSGLGTHFILIISRVEAEDAGVYYC' A
#
# COMPACT_ATOMS: atom_id res chain seq x y z
N PHE A 1 -13.73 -6.37 -0.14
CA PHE A 1 -13.34 -4.94 -0.21
C PHE A 1 -12.23 -4.73 0.79
N LEU A 2 -10.98 -4.63 0.32
CA LEU A 2 -9.80 -4.36 1.15
C LEU A 2 -9.24 -2.99 0.75
N HIS A 3 -8.68 -2.28 1.71
CA HIS A 3 -7.94 -1.04 1.49
C HIS A 3 -6.55 -1.21 2.08
N TRP A 4 -5.52 -0.57 1.52
CA TRP A 4 -4.19 -0.51 2.10
C TRP A 4 -3.86 0.92 2.45
N TYR A 5 -3.26 1.12 3.62
CA TYR A 5 -2.81 2.41 4.10
C TYR A 5 -1.34 2.36 4.47
N VAL A 6 -0.67 3.49 4.31
CA VAL A 6 0.65 3.75 4.88
C VAL A 6 0.56 4.93 5.83
N GLN A 7 1.21 4.81 6.97
CA GLN A 7 1.41 5.90 7.91
C GLN A 7 2.92 6.16 8.07
N LYS A 8 3.35 7.34 7.61
CA LYS A 8 4.72 7.84 7.83
C LYS A 8 4.79 8.61 9.16
N PRO A 9 5.99 8.78 9.75
CA PRO A 9 6.15 9.54 11.00
C PRO A 9 5.52 10.93 10.90
N SER A 10 4.70 11.29 11.90
CA SER A 10 4.02 12.59 11.99
C SER A 10 3.06 12.91 10.84
N GLN A 11 2.64 11.92 10.05
CA GLN A 11 1.63 12.08 9.01
C GLN A 11 0.35 11.30 9.35
N SER A 12 -0.79 11.80 8.87
CA SER A 12 -2.02 11.02 8.88
C SER A 12 -1.90 9.84 7.93
N PRO A 13 -2.61 8.73 8.18
CA PRO A 13 -2.68 7.62 7.25
C PRO A 13 -3.08 8.05 5.84
N GLN A 14 -2.35 7.53 4.86
CA GLN A 14 -2.59 7.79 3.44
C GLN A 14 -3.01 6.50 2.76
N LEU A 15 -4.04 6.59 1.93
CA LEU A 15 -4.57 5.47 1.16
C LEU A 15 -3.62 5.11 0.02
N LEU A 16 -3.17 3.87 -0.04
CA LEU A 16 -2.35 3.34 -1.14
C LEU A 16 -3.22 2.64 -2.19
N ILE A 17 -4.05 1.72 -1.72
CA ILE A 17 -4.87 0.85 -2.55
C ILE A 17 -6.28 0.85 -2.02
N TYR A 18 -7.25 0.99 -2.91
CA TYR A 18 -8.65 0.76 -2.61
C TYR A 18 -9.20 -0.38 -3.44
N ARG A 19 -10.29 -0.99 -2.96
CA ARG A 19 -10.96 -2.11 -3.64
C ARG A 19 -9.99 -3.24 -4.02
N ALA A 20 -9.00 -3.50 -3.16
CA ALA A 20 -7.95 -4.52 -3.27
C ALA A 20 -6.92 -4.36 -4.41
N SER A 21 -7.26 -3.70 -5.52
CA SER A 21 -6.40 -3.63 -6.71
C SER A 21 -6.29 -2.24 -7.36
N ASN A 22 -7.05 -1.24 -6.90
CA ASN A 22 -7.01 0.10 -7.47
C ASN A 22 -6.03 0.98 -6.70
N TRP A 23 -5.02 1.49 -7.38
CA TRP A 23 -4.01 2.38 -6.80
C TRP A 23 -4.47 3.83 -6.77
N GLU A 24 -4.05 4.57 -5.74
CA GLU A 24 -4.08 6.03 -5.79
C GLU A 24 -3.05 6.57 -6.78
N SER A 25 -3.36 7.72 -7.40
CA SER A 25 -2.57 8.27 -8.52
C SER A 25 -1.15 8.70 -8.15
N TRP A 26 -0.87 8.89 -6.86
CA TRP A 26 0.44 9.28 -6.36
C TRP A 26 1.33 8.08 -6.01
N VAL A 27 0.80 6.85 -6.05
CA VAL A 27 1.54 5.66 -5.63
C VAL A 27 2.51 5.21 -6.73
N PRO A 28 3.80 5.05 -6.44
CA PRO A 28 4.78 4.60 -7.44
C PRO A 28 4.55 3.18 -7.96
N ASP A 29 4.89 2.92 -9.22
CA ASP A 29 4.75 1.61 -9.90
C ASP A 29 5.54 0.45 -9.25
N ARG A 30 6.44 0.76 -8.31
CA ARG A 30 7.17 -0.26 -7.52
C ARG A 30 6.31 -0.96 -6.48
N PHE A 31 5.11 -0.44 -6.21
CA PHE A 31 4.12 -1.09 -5.35
C PHE A 31 3.20 -1.98 -6.18
N THR A 32 2.99 -3.21 -5.71
CA THR A 32 2.06 -4.18 -6.31
C THR A 32 1.25 -4.87 -5.22
N SER A 33 0.04 -5.32 -5.56
CA SER A 33 -0.87 -5.99 -4.63
C SER A 33 -1.49 -7.18 -5.32
N SER A 34 -1.59 -8.27 -4.58
CA SER A 34 -2.27 -9.48 -5.00
C SER A 34 -3.21 -9.94 -3.90
N GLY A 35 -4.33 -10.55 -4.30
CA GLY A 35 -5.34 -11.04 -3.37
C GLY A 35 -5.96 -12.34 -3.86
N LEU A 36 -6.11 -13.29 -2.94
CA LEU A 36 -6.83 -14.54 -3.16
C LEU A 36 -7.75 -14.84 -1.96
N GLY A 37 -9.06 -14.74 -2.19
CA GLY A 37 -10.06 -14.93 -1.14
C GLY A 37 -9.88 -13.90 -0.02
N THR A 38 -9.46 -14.37 1.16
CA THR A 38 -9.17 -13.56 2.36
C THR A 38 -7.69 -13.24 2.55
N HIS A 39 -6.81 -13.75 1.68
CA HIS A 39 -5.37 -13.53 1.76
C HIS A 39 -4.98 -12.42 0.80
N PHE A 40 -4.24 -11.43 1.29
CA PHE A 40 -3.77 -10.30 0.51
C PHE A 40 -2.31 -10.05 0.80
N ILE A 41 -1.57 -9.67 -0.24
CA ILE A 41 -0.13 -9.42 -0.18
C ILE A 41 0.12 -8.07 -0.82
N LEU A 42 0.80 -7.19 -0.08
CA LEU A 42 1.41 -5.97 -0.59
C LEU A 42 2.89 -6.25 -0.85
N ILE A 43 3.37 -5.97 -2.07
CA ILE A 43 4.74 -6.20 -2.50
C ILE A 43 5.35 -4.86 -2.91
N ILE A 44 6.55 -4.57 -2.42
CA ILE A 44 7.36 -3.40 -2.79
C ILE A 44 8.65 -3.91 -3.41
N SER A 45 8.78 -3.84 -4.74
CA SER A 45 9.85 -4.53 -5.47
C SER A 45 11.22 -3.84 -5.38
N ARG A 46 11.24 -2.53 -5.13
CA ARG A 46 12.44 -1.68 -5.03
C ARG A 46 12.29 -0.71 -3.85
N VAL A 47 12.42 -1.22 -2.63
CA VAL A 47 12.25 -0.41 -1.41
C VAL A 47 13.23 0.76 -1.38
N GLU A 48 12.71 1.96 -1.19
CA GLU A 48 13.47 3.19 -1.03
C GLU A 48 13.32 3.75 0.40
N ALA A 49 14.19 4.69 0.78
CA ALA A 49 14.11 5.30 2.12
C ALA A 49 12.76 6.00 2.38
N GLU A 50 12.10 6.50 1.34
CA GLU A 50 10.78 7.13 1.41
C GLU A 50 9.63 6.15 1.69
N ASP A 51 9.86 4.85 1.52
CA ASP A 51 8.89 3.78 1.80
C ASP A 51 8.88 3.38 3.29
N ALA A 52 9.70 4.02 4.12
CA ALA A 52 9.67 3.79 5.56
C ALA A 52 8.34 4.26 6.17
N GLY A 53 7.56 3.31 6.70
CA GLY A 53 6.27 3.58 7.31
C GLY A 53 5.62 2.34 7.89
N VAL A 54 4.48 2.53 8.55
CA VAL A 54 3.63 1.44 9.03
C VAL A 54 2.55 1.17 7.99
N TYR A 55 2.44 -0.08 7.55
CA TYR A 55 1.49 -0.51 6.53
C TYR A 55 0.40 -1.37 7.17
N TYR A 56 -0.85 -1.11 6.83
CA TYR A 56 -2.00 -1.89 7.34
C TYR A 56 -3.16 -1.89 6.34
N CYS A 57 -4.07 -2.86 6.51
CA CYS A 57 -5.17 -3.13 5.60
C CYS A 57 -6.53 -3.29 6.30
#